data_AF-A0A960STR7-F1
#
_entry.id   AF-A0A960STR7-F1
#
_cell.length_a   1.000
_cell.length_b   1.000
_cell.length_c   1.000
_cell.angle_alpha   90.00
_cell.angle_beta   90.00
_cell.angle_gamma   90.00
#
_symmetry.space_group_name_H-M   'P 1'
#
loop_
_entity.id
_entity.type
_entity.pdbx_description
1 polymer ?
#
loop_
_entity_poly.entity_id
_entity_poly.type
_entity_poly.pdbx_seq_one_letter_code
_entity_poly.pdbx_strand_id
1 'polypeptide(L)'
;MGFMVQEMMKNVLDAYLTRDDAKAEQVRQADEEVDALHTSLFRELLTYMMEDPRNISACTHLLFIAKNIERMGDHATNIAENVQFLVSGAVPGDERPKSDSSSYTVVAPEGDAKE
;
A
#
# COMPACT_ATOMS: atom_id res chain seq x y z
N MET A 1 6.74 -5.04 3.47
CA MET A 1 6.21 -3.72 3.03
C MET A 1 7.31 -2.68 2.83
N GLY A 2 8.05 -2.27 3.87
CA GLY A 2 9.06 -1.18 3.74
C GLY A 2 10.12 -1.37 2.64
N PHE A 3 10.68 -2.57 2.49
CA PHE A 3 11.66 -2.86 1.42
C PHE A 3 11.06 -2.72 0.02
N MET A 4 9.80 -3.12 -0.20
CA MET A 4 9.14 -2.97 -1.51
C MET A 4 8.96 -1.50 -1.85
N VAL A 5 8.52 -0.68 -0.89
CA VAL A 5 8.37 0.76 -1.12
C VAL A 5 9.72 1.43 -1.40
N GLN A 6 10.81 1.00 -0.75
CA GLN A 6 12.15 1.46 -1.08
C GLN A 6 12.56 1.10 -2.51
N GLU A 7 12.22 -0.10 -2.96
CA GLU A 7 12.44 -0.55 -4.34
C GLU A 7 11.60 0.23 -5.35
N MET A 8 10.31 0.46 -5.06
CA MET A 8 9.43 1.33 -5.86
C MET A 8 10.02 2.73 -6.00
N MET A 9 10.49 3.33 -4.91
CA MET A 9 11.14 4.64 -4.92
C MET A 9 12.41 4.66 -5.78
N LYS A 10 13.24 3.63 -5.69
CA LYS A 10 14.42 3.52 -6.56
C LYS A 10 14.00 3.40 -8.03
N ASN A 11 13.05 2.50 -8.32
CA ASN A 11 12.63 2.21 -9.67
C ASN A 11 11.95 3.40 -10.35
N VAL A 12 11.16 4.18 -9.61
CA VAL A 12 10.51 5.37 -10.17
C VAL A 12 11.50 6.51 -10.45
N LEU A 13 12.51 6.67 -9.60
CA LEU A 13 13.57 7.65 -9.85
C LEU A 13 14.41 7.26 -11.07
N ASP A 14 14.73 5.97 -11.21
CA ASP A 14 15.40 5.47 -12.41
C ASP A 14 14.53 5.70 -13.65
N ALA A 15 13.24 5.34 -13.60
CA ALA A 15 12.30 5.53 -14.71
C ALA A 15 12.19 7.00 -15.13
N TYR A 16 12.17 7.92 -14.15
CA TYR A 16 12.14 9.35 -14.39
C TYR A 16 13.42 9.84 -15.09
N LEU A 17 14.60 9.40 -14.63
CA LEU A 17 15.88 9.80 -15.21
C LEU A 17 16.07 9.27 -16.63
N THR A 18 15.63 8.04 -16.91
CA THR A 18 15.78 7.40 -18.22
C THR A 18 14.59 7.61 -19.14
N ARG A 19 13.52 8.25 -18.67
CA ARG A 19 12.24 8.40 -19.38
C ARG A 19 11.69 7.05 -19.85
N ASP A 20 11.74 6.06 -18.96
CA ASP A 20 11.34 4.69 -19.25
C ASP A 20 9.89 4.44 -18.79
N ASP A 21 8.98 4.44 -19.76
CA ASP A 21 7.54 4.20 -19.56
C ASP A 21 7.24 2.80 -19.00
N ALA A 22 7.98 1.79 -19.45
CA ALA A 22 7.77 0.41 -19.01
C ALA A 22 8.19 0.23 -17.55
N LYS A 23 9.28 0.88 -17.13
CA LYS A 23 9.73 0.87 -15.73
C LYS A 23 8.78 1.66 -14.82
N ALA A 24 8.18 2.74 -15.33
CA ALA A 24 7.13 3.46 -14.60
C ALA A 24 5.88 2.57 -14.40
N GLU A 25 5.45 1.85 -15.43
CA GLU A 25 4.33 0.91 -15.33
C GLU A 25 4.57 -0.20 -14.29
N GLN A 26 5.79 -0.74 -14.21
CA GLN A 26 6.15 -1.71 -13.18
C GLN A 26 5.98 -1.15 -11.76
N VAL A 27 6.30 0.13 -11.54
CA VAL A 27 6.09 0.78 -10.23
C VAL A 27 4.59 0.87 -9.93
N ARG A 28 3.76 1.23 -10.90
CA ARG A 28 2.29 1.30 -10.71
C ARG A 28 1.69 -0.04 -10.32
N GLN A 29 2.19 -1.12 -10.93
CA GLN A 29 1.73 -2.49 -10.63
C GLN A 29 2.21 -2.99 -9.26
N ALA A 30 3.41 -2.61 -8.83
CA ALA A 30 3.95 -2.99 -7.52
C ALA A 30 3.17 -2.41 -6.33
N ASP A 31 2.44 -1.31 -6.53
CA ASP A 31 1.60 -0.66 -5.51
C ASP A 31 0.48 -1.58 -5.00
N GLU A 32 -0.06 -2.45 -5.86
CA GLU A 32 -1.12 -3.40 -5.49
C GLU A 32 -0.66 -4.35 -4.36
N GLU A 33 0.60 -4.80 -4.42
CA GLU A 33 1.18 -5.66 -3.38
C GLU A 33 1.37 -4.90 -2.07
N VAL A 34 1.71 -3.61 -2.13
CA VAL A 34 1.83 -2.74 -0.95
C VAL A 34 0.46 -2.55 -0.29
N ASP A 35 -0.58 -2.27 -1.06
CA ASP A 35 -1.97 -2.13 -0.60
C ASP A 35 -2.49 -3.42 0.07
N ALA A 36 -2.23 -4.57 -0.56
CA ALA A 36 -2.64 -5.87 -0.04
C ALA A 36 -1.94 -6.16 1.31
N LEU A 37 -0.65 -5.88 1.41
CA LEU A 37 0.10 -6.07 2.65
C LEU A 37 -0.30 -5.08 3.75
N HIS A 38 -0.59 -3.83 3.40
CA HIS A 38 -1.13 -2.85 4.33
C HIS A 38 -2.47 -3.34 4.90
N THR A 39 -3.36 -3.83 4.05
CA THR A 39 -4.66 -4.40 4.47
C THR A 39 -4.48 -5.62 5.38
N SER A 40 -3.55 -6.53 5.04
CA SER A 40 -3.26 -7.71 5.88
C SER A 40 -2.72 -7.31 7.25
N LEU A 41 -1.74 -6.39 7.28
CA LEU A 41 -1.15 -5.91 8.52
C LEU A 41 -2.17 -5.17 9.39
N PHE A 42 -3.08 -4.40 8.78
CA PHE A 42 -4.17 -3.75 9.48
C PHE A 42 -5.05 -4.75 10.23
N ARG A 43 -5.46 -5.83 9.56
CA ARG A 43 -6.29 -6.91 10.16
C ARG A 43 -5.57 -7.65 11.28
N GLU A 44 -4.29 -7.95 11.09
CA GLU A 44 -3.47 -8.62 12.09
C GLU A 44 -3.35 -7.77 13.36
N LEU A 45 -3.06 -6.47 13.21
CA LEU A 45 -2.95 -5.55 14.34
C LEU A 45 -4.27 -5.39 15.10
N LEU A 46 -5.41 -5.35 14.41
CA LEU A 46 -6.72 -5.36 15.07
C LEU A 46 -6.95 -6.64 15.89
N THR A 47 -6.53 -7.79 15.37
CA THR A 47 -6.63 -9.07 16.07
C THR A 47 -5.83 -9.03 17.39
N TYR A 48 -4.59 -8.53 17.37
CA TYR A 48 -3.79 -8.38 18.59
C TYR A 48 -4.38 -7.39 19.61
N MET A 49 -5.07 -6.33 19.15
CA MET A 49 -5.79 -5.41 20.03
C MET A 49 -7.01 -6.06 20.69
N MET A 50 -7.71 -6.93 19.95
CA MET A 50 -8.89 -7.66 20.45
C MET A 50 -8.49 -8.77 21.44
N GLU A 51 -7.35 -9.43 21.23
CA GLU A 51 -6.83 -10.47 22.12
C GLU A 51 -6.38 -9.90 23.48
N ASP A 52 -5.71 -8.74 23.49
CA ASP A 52 -5.30 -8.06 24.73
C ASP A 52 -5.33 -6.52 24.58
N PRO A 53 -6.22 -5.81 25.30
CA PRO A 53 -6.31 -4.34 25.24
C PRO A 53 -5.01 -3.60 25.58
N ARG A 54 -4.06 -4.22 26.30
CA ARG A 54 -2.75 -3.63 26.57
C ARG A 54 -1.93 -3.41 25.29
N ASN A 55 -2.24 -4.14 24.22
CA ASN A 55 -1.57 -3.99 22.92
C ASN A 55 -2.05 -2.79 22.11
N ILE A 56 -3.18 -2.15 22.48
CA ILE A 56 -3.79 -1.05 21.70
C ILE A 56 -2.76 0.03 21.36
N SER A 57 -2.05 0.58 22.35
CA SER A 57 -1.14 1.70 22.11
C SER A 57 0.01 1.34 21.16
N ALA A 58 0.60 0.15 21.31
CA ALA A 58 1.70 -0.30 20.46
C ALA A 58 1.20 -0.57 19.03
N CYS A 59 0.08 -1.26 18.90
CA CYS A 59 -0.52 -1.56 17.60
C CYS A 59 -0.99 -0.30 16.87
N THR A 60 -1.47 0.72 17.57
CA THR A 60 -1.81 2.03 16.96
C THR A 60 -0.58 2.71 16.37
N HIS A 61 0.57 2.69 17.05
CA HIS A 61 1.81 3.22 16.48
C HIS A 61 2.28 2.43 15.25
N LEU A 62 2.15 1.10 15.28
CA LEU A 62 2.45 0.25 14.13
C LEU A 62 1.53 0.55 12.94
N LEU A 63 0.23 0.78 13.17
CA LEU A 63 -0.71 1.22 12.14
C LEU A 63 -0.30 2.55 11.50
N PHE A 64 0.14 3.52 12.30
CA PHE A 64 0.62 4.79 11.75
C PHE A 64 1.89 4.60 10.92
N ILE A 65 2.83 3.78 11.37
CA ILE A 65 4.04 3.48 10.58
C ILE A 65 3.66 2.81 9.26
N ALA A 66 2.78 1.81 9.32
CA ALA A 66 2.30 1.10 8.14
C ALA A 66 1.63 2.05 7.13
N LYS A 67 0.74 2.94 7.60
CA LYS A 67 0.07 3.90 6.73
C LYS A 67 1.03 4.91 6.11
N ASN A 68 2.07 5.34 6.84
CA ASN A 68 3.07 6.23 6.26
C ASN A 68 3.90 5.53 5.16
N ILE A 69 4.20 4.24 5.32
CA ILE A 69 4.89 3.46 4.29
C ILE A 69 3.99 3.27 3.05
N GLU A 70 2.70 2.95 3.22
CA GLU A 70 1.76 2.86 2.10
C GLU A 70 1.66 4.19 1.34
N ARG A 71 1.55 5.32 2.05
CA ARG A 71 1.55 6.65 1.42
C ARG A 71 2.81 6.95 0.60
N MET A 72 3.96 6.43 1.03
CA MET A 72 5.19 6.55 0.25
C MET A 72 5.11 5.73 -1.05
N GLY A 73 4.46 4.57 -1.03
CA GLY A 73 4.14 3.77 -2.23
C GLY A 73 3.22 4.53 -3.20
N ASP A 74 2.12 5.06 -2.69
CA ASP A 74 1.18 5.91 -3.43
C ASP A 74 1.89 7.11 -4.11
N HIS A 75 2.83 7.75 -3.39
CA HIS A 75 3.64 8.83 -3.96
C HIS A 75 4.58 8.35 -5.07
N ALA A 76 5.18 7.16 -4.94
CA ALA A 76 5.96 6.57 -6.02
C ALA A 76 5.08 6.31 -7.25
N THR A 77 3.87 5.80 -7.07
CA THR A 77 2.89 5.58 -8.15
C THR A 77 2.52 6.89 -8.87
N ASN A 78 2.26 7.97 -8.12
CA ASN A 78 1.97 9.27 -8.71
C ASN A 78 3.15 9.81 -9.53
N ILE A 79 4.39 9.59 -9.09
CA ILE A 79 5.58 9.97 -9.87
C ILE A 79 5.65 9.11 -11.14
N ALA A 80 5.35 7.81 -11.06
CA ALA A 80 5.34 6.94 -12.23
C ALA A 80 4.32 7.38 -13.28
N GLU A 81 3.11 7.76 -12.85
CA GLU A 81 2.08 8.30 -13.76
C GLU A 81 2.54 9.59 -14.45
N ASN A 82 3.26 10.46 -13.73
CA ASN A 82 3.88 11.65 -14.33
C ASN A 82 4.97 11.30 -15.34
N VAL A 83 5.75 10.24 -15.12
CA VAL A 83 6.75 9.75 -16.09
C VAL A 83 6.05 9.28 -17.36
N GLN A 84 5.02 8.45 -17.24
CA GLN A 84 4.25 7.95 -18.39
C GLN A 84 3.63 9.10 -19.20
N PHE A 85 3.08 10.11 -18.50
CA PHE A 85 2.59 11.34 -19.16
C PHE A 85 3.71 12.10 -19.88
N LEU A 86 4.88 12.24 -19.26
CA LEU A 86 6.03 12.94 -19.83
C LEU A 86 6.62 12.24 -21.06
N VAL A 87 6.44 10.92 -21.19
CA VAL A 87 6.89 10.12 -22.34
C VAL A 87 5.83 10.08 -23.44
N SER A 88 4.57 9.79 -23.09
CA SER A 88 3.49 9.53 -24.06
C SER A 88 2.66 10.76 -24.43
N GLY A 89 2.64 11.79 -23.57
CA GLY A 89 1.74 12.94 -23.67
C GLY A 89 0.29 12.67 -23.21
N ALA A 90 -0.01 11.47 -22.72
CA ALA A 90 -1.33 11.07 -22.24
C ALA A 90 -1.28 10.64 -20.77
N VAL A 91 -2.32 11.00 -20.01
CA VAL A 91 -2.43 10.58 -18.60
C VAL A 91 -2.82 9.10 -18.59
N PRO A 92 -2.10 8.24 -17.84
CA PRO A 92 -2.47 6.84 -17.70
C PRO A 92 -3.88 6.68 -17.13
N GLY A 93 -4.64 5.72 -17.64
CA GLY A 93 -5.97 5.42 -17.11
C GLY A 93 -5.91 4.89 -15.67
N ASP A 94 -7.05 4.97 -14.98
CA ASP A 94 -7.26 4.49 -13.60
C ASP A 94 -7.41 2.96 -13.52
N GLU A 95 -6.96 2.23 -14.55
CA GLU A 95 -7.09 0.76 -14.68
C GLU A 95 -6.23 -0.03 -13.68
N ARG A 96 -5.56 0.65 -12.74
CA ARG A 96 -4.73 0.00 -11.74
C ARG A 96 -5.60 -0.65 -10.66
N PRO A 97 -5.42 -1.95 -10.36
CA PRO A 97 -6.16 -2.60 -9.28
C PRO A 97 -5.72 -1.99 -7.94
N LYS A 98 -6.64 -1.35 -7.21
CA LYS A 98 -6.42 -0.96 -5.81
C LYS A 98 -7.02 -2.01 -4.89
N SER A 99 -6.20 -2.53 -3.97
CA SER A 99 -6.63 -3.57 -3.02
C SER A 99 -6.86 -3.04 -1.59
N ASP A 100 -6.78 -1.73 -1.33
CA ASP A 100 -7.03 -1.20 0.01
C ASP A 100 -8.50 -1.40 0.43
N SER A 101 -8.70 -2.30 1.39
CA SER A 101 -10.00 -2.56 2.03
C SER A 101 -9.97 -2.36 3.55
N SER A 102 -8.93 -1.66 4.04
CA SER A 102 -8.78 -1.37 5.48
C SER A 102 -9.96 -0.57 6.05
N SER A 103 -10.60 0.27 5.22
CA SER A 103 -11.75 1.11 5.57
C SER A 103 -13.06 0.34 5.86
N TYR A 104 -13.20 -0.91 5.42
CA TYR A 104 -14.43 -1.71 5.56
C TYR A 104 -14.24 -3.00 6.39
N THR A 105 -13.09 -3.16 7.03
CA THR A 105 -12.78 -4.40 7.75
C THR A 105 -13.68 -4.57 8.98
N VAL A 106 -14.62 -5.52 8.90
CA VAL A 106 -15.39 -6.02 10.05
C VAL A 106 -14.68 -7.26 10.57
N VAL A 107 -14.02 -7.16 11.72
CA VAL A 107 -13.51 -8.34 12.43
C VAL A 107 -14.65 -8.89 13.29
N ALA A 108 -15.20 -10.04 12.90
CA ALA A 108 -16.19 -10.72 13.73
C ALA A 108 -15.48 -11.31 14.96
N PRO A 109 -16.03 -11.14 16.18
CA PRO A 109 -15.47 -11.79 17.35
C PRO A 109 -15.61 -13.32 17.22
N GLU A 110 -14.55 -14.07 17.53
CA GLU A 110 -14.65 -15.52 17.72
C GLU A 110 -15.51 -15.77 18.98
N GLY A 111 -16.80 -16.03 18.83
CA GLY A 111 -17.68 -16.21 19.98
C GLY A 111 -19.12 -16.69 19.77
N ASP A 112 -19.78 -16.42 18.64
CA ASP A 112 -21.21 -16.76 18.48
C ASP A 112 -21.45 -18.07 17.72
N ALA A 113 -20.68 -19.10 18.06
CA ALA A 113 -20.96 -20.48 17.63
C ALA A 113 -21.15 -21.38 18.87
N LYS A 114 -22.32 -21.23 19.52
CA LYS A 114 -23.17 -22.27 20.16
C LYS A 114 -23.87 -21.73 21.41
N GLU A 115 -25.18 -21.50 21.29
CA GLU A 115 -26.21 -22.10 22.16
C GLU A 115 -27.47 -22.38 21.32
#